data_AF-A0A109BBG3-F1
#
_entry.id   AF-A0A109BBG3-F1
#
_cell.length_a   1.000
_cell.length_b   1.000
_cell.length_c   1.000
_cell.angle_alpha   90.00
_cell.angle_beta   90.00
_cell.angle_gamma   90.00
#
_symmetry.space_group_name_H-M   'P 1'
#
loop_
_entity.id
_entity.type
_entity.pdbx_description
1 polymer ?
#
loop_
_entity_poly.entity_id
_entity_poly.type
_entity_poly.pdbx_seq_one_letter_code
_entity_poly.pdbx_strand_id
1 'polypeptide(L)'
;MAAAMVTAHPGAAVTQNDQSNARAQAASPGDDTQFRDEALDWFVRLQAATNDPAVRRNFRAWSESDPRRAAAFAEVAAMWGEPEFLKAAENVAGATRPANATRKRRRNVTVAATAIFLLWGATHASDIMLWARADYMTATGEQRTVSLPDGSRMILNTASAVAINFTDSSRTVHVLEGQVFFDVARDTARPFVVDGNYSRVSVTGTAFDVHLEGDLDDVALARGQVAVSRLAQPSDHTDLTPGEAVNVGPAAMASVRAIDTASTFAWTEGRITFDQQPFGQVLEQLQRYYGGRVVVWNSALQGTAVSGSYKLDDPALAIRSLAEAAGAKVTTLPGVIILR
;
A
#
# COMPACT_ATOMS: atom_id res chain seq x y z
N MET A 1 -18.09 1.37 -81.34
CA MET A 1 -19.47 1.92 -81.37
C MET A 1 -20.04 1.66 -79.98
N ALA A 2 -20.41 2.59 -79.10
CA ALA A 2 -20.60 4.04 -79.07
C ALA A 2 -20.31 4.49 -77.59
N ALA A 3 -19.75 5.66 -77.24
CA ALA A 3 -20.33 7.03 -77.23
C ALA A 3 -21.78 7.06 -76.74
N ALA A 4 -22.28 7.93 -75.87
CA ALA A 4 -21.85 9.12 -75.12
C ALA A 4 -22.76 9.16 -73.84
N MET A 5 -22.70 10.06 -72.86
CA MET A 5 -23.07 11.49 -72.90
C MET A 5 -23.15 11.94 -71.41
N VAL A 6 -22.49 13.05 -70.96
CA VAL A 6 -23.01 14.44 -70.86
C VAL A 6 -23.96 14.63 -69.63
N THR A 7 -23.86 15.59 -68.70
CA THR A 7 -23.78 17.09 -68.70
C THR A 7 -23.53 17.53 -67.22
N ALA A 8 -22.60 18.41 -66.83
CA ALA A 8 -22.53 19.89 -66.86
C ALA A 8 -23.39 20.70 -65.82
N HIS A 9 -22.71 21.27 -64.79
CA HIS A 9 -22.78 22.62 -64.14
C HIS A 9 -24.13 23.19 -63.61
N PRO A 10 -24.18 24.18 -62.65
CA PRO A 10 -23.24 25.28 -62.33
C PRO A 10 -23.05 25.61 -60.82
N GLY A 11 -22.24 26.64 -60.50
CA GLY A 11 -21.96 27.11 -59.13
C GLY A 11 -22.69 28.39 -58.70
N ALA A 12 -22.47 28.82 -57.44
CA ALA A 12 -22.34 30.21 -56.97
C ALA A 12 -22.23 30.34 -55.42
N ALA A 13 -21.46 31.35 -55.00
CA ALA A 13 -21.58 32.18 -53.79
C ALA A 13 -21.14 31.68 -52.39
N VAL A 14 -19.90 32.07 -52.05
CA VAL A 14 -19.43 32.82 -50.86
C VAL A 14 -20.50 33.24 -49.83
N THR A 15 -20.34 32.85 -48.55
CA THR A 15 -20.13 33.77 -47.40
C THR A 15 -19.99 33.02 -46.06
N GLN A 16 -18.88 33.30 -45.36
CA GLN A 16 -18.87 33.70 -43.95
C GLN A 16 -19.32 32.67 -42.89
N ASN A 17 -18.37 31.89 -42.36
CA ASN A 17 -18.38 31.51 -40.94
C ASN A 17 -16.98 31.13 -40.46
N ASP A 18 -16.06 32.09 -40.57
CA ASP A 18 -14.82 32.12 -39.80
C ASP A 18 -15.14 32.91 -38.50
N GLN A 19 -14.67 32.44 -37.35
CA GLN A 19 -14.88 32.97 -35.97
C GLN A 19 -15.73 32.17 -34.95
N SER A 20 -15.82 30.84 -35.05
CA SER A 20 -16.28 30.03 -33.89
C SER A 20 -15.34 28.90 -33.46
N ASN A 21 -14.20 28.70 -34.13
CA ASN A 21 -13.29 27.58 -33.86
C ASN A 21 -12.12 27.90 -32.91
N ALA A 22 -12.22 28.98 -32.12
CA ALA A 22 -11.18 29.39 -31.18
C ALA A 22 -11.73 29.47 -29.76
N ARG A 23 -11.92 28.32 -29.09
CA ARG A 23 -11.86 28.20 -27.60
C ARG A 23 -12.03 26.81 -26.97
N ALA A 24 -12.06 25.72 -27.71
CA ALA A 24 -12.14 24.39 -27.11
C ALA A 24 -11.06 23.44 -27.67
N GLN A 25 -9.79 23.86 -27.58
CA GLN A 25 -8.70 22.89 -27.57
C GLN A 25 -8.71 22.26 -26.18
N ALA A 26 -9.41 21.13 -26.04
CA ALA A 26 -9.24 20.27 -24.87
C ALA A 26 -7.73 19.96 -24.72
N ALA A 27 -7.19 20.19 -23.53
CA ALA A 27 -5.80 19.89 -23.21
C ALA A 27 -5.48 18.46 -23.66
N SER A 28 -4.43 18.29 -24.47
CA SER A 28 -4.03 16.95 -24.90
C SER A 28 -3.54 16.17 -23.67
N PRO A 29 -3.78 14.84 -23.57
CA PRO A 29 -3.29 14.00 -22.46
C PRO A 29 -1.79 14.14 -22.17
N GLY A 30 -0.99 14.53 -23.18
CA GLY A 30 0.44 14.81 -23.03
C GLY A 30 0.76 16.08 -22.24
N ASP A 31 -0.08 17.13 -22.33
CA ASP A 31 0.13 18.40 -21.64
C ASP A 31 -0.07 18.24 -20.13
N ASP A 32 -1.11 17.49 -19.71
CA ASP A 32 -1.38 17.21 -18.30
C ASP A 32 -0.26 16.38 -17.65
N THR A 33 0.33 15.46 -18.40
CA THR A 33 1.49 14.68 -17.94
C THR A 33 2.71 15.57 -17.75
N GLN A 34 2.96 16.51 -18.67
CA GLN A 34 4.07 17.46 -18.56
C GLN A 34 3.93 18.37 -17.33
N PHE A 35 2.75 18.95 -17.09
CA PHE A 35 2.55 19.85 -15.94
C PHE A 35 2.72 19.13 -14.60
N ARG A 36 2.30 17.86 -14.51
CA ARG A 36 2.52 17.02 -13.33
C ARG A 36 3.99 16.72 -13.10
N ASP A 37 4.73 16.39 -14.15
CA ASP A 37 6.18 16.12 -14.05
C ASP A 37 6.97 17.33 -13.56
N GLU A 38 6.67 18.51 -14.11
CA GLU A 38 7.24 19.79 -13.65
C GLU A 38 6.89 20.06 -12.18
N ALA A 39 5.63 19.81 -11.78
CA ALA A 39 5.19 19.99 -10.40
C ALA A 39 5.93 19.09 -9.41
N LEU A 40 6.26 17.85 -9.80
CA LEU A 40 7.04 16.94 -8.95
C LEU A 40 8.47 17.39 -8.74
N ASP A 41 9.12 17.83 -9.82
CA ASP A 41 10.49 18.33 -9.76
C ASP A 41 10.56 19.54 -8.82
N TRP A 42 9.55 20.43 -8.89
CA TRP A 42 9.41 21.52 -7.93
C TRP A 42 9.16 21.07 -6.50
N PHE A 43 8.28 20.09 -6.30
CA PHE A 43 8.02 19.53 -4.97
C PHE A 43 9.28 18.95 -4.34
N VAL A 44 10.04 18.14 -5.10
CA VAL A 44 11.32 17.56 -4.67
C VAL A 44 12.33 18.65 -4.30
N ARG A 45 12.50 19.67 -5.16
CA ARG A 45 13.43 20.79 -4.92
C ARG A 45 13.07 21.58 -3.66
N LEU A 46 11.77 21.80 -3.41
CA LEU A 46 11.30 22.50 -2.21
C LEU A 46 11.47 21.69 -0.92
N GLN A 47 11.37 20.36 -0.99
CA GLN A 47 11.65 19.46 0.14
C GLN A 47 13.15 19.43 0.46
N ALA A 48 14.01 19.34 -0.56
CA ALA A 48 15.47 19.31 -0.38
C ALA A 48 16.05 20.66 0.13
N ALA A 49 15.40 21.78 -0.20
CA ALA A 49 15.90 23.13 0.07
C ALA A 49 14.80 24.05 0.64
N THR A 50 14.08 23.59 1.66
CA THR A 50 12.88 24.26 2.22
C THR A 50 13.10 25.72 2.63
N ASN A 51 14.34 26.06 3.04
CA ASN A 51 14.72 27.39 3.50
C ASN A 51 15.53 28.21 2.49
N ASP A 52 15.74 27.73 1.25
CA ASP A 52 16.48 28.47 0.23
C ASP A 52 15.61 29.56 -0.43
N PRO A 53 15.93 30.86 -0.27
CA PRO A 53 15.16 31.95 -0.87
C PRO A 53 15.17 31.93 -2.40
N ALA A 54 16.24 31.41 -3.03
CA ALA A 54 16.35 31.34 -4.48
C ALA A 54 15.40 30.28 -5.06
N VAL A 55 15.34 29.10 -4.43
CA VAL A 55 14.43 28.01 -4.83
C VAL A 55 12.97 28.47 -4.73
N ARG A 56 12.60 29.16 -3.65
CA ARG A 56 11.24 29.68 -3.46
C ARG A 56 10.84 30.76 -4.48
N ARG A 57 11.77 31.64 -4.87
CA ARG A 57 11.52 32.64 -5.92
C ARG A 57 11.28 31.97 -7.27
N ASN A 58 12.12 30.99 -7.63
CA ASN A 58 12.00 30.30 -8.91
C ASN A 58 10.72 29.45 -8.96
N PHE A 59 10.33 28.82 -7.85
CA PHE A 59 9.06 28.12 -7.73
C PHE A 59 7.87 29.07 -7.96
N ARG A 60 7.89 30.24 -7.33
CA ARG A 60 6.82 31.24 -7.50
C ARG A 60 6.69 31.66 -8.96
N ALA A 61 7.81 32.00 -9.61
CA ALA A 61 7.82 32.38 -11.02
C ALA A 61 7.27 31.26 -11.93
N TRP A 62 7.60 30.01 -11.64
CA TRP A 62 7.03 28.87 -12.36
C TRP A 62 5.53 28.69 -12.11
N SER A 63 5.08 28.75 -10.85
CA SER A 63 3.68 28.56 -10.48
C SER A 63 2.76 29.68 -11.00
N GLU A 64 3.26 30.91 -11.09
CA GLU A 64 2.50 32.07 -11.59
C GLU A 64 2.45 32.14 -13.12
N SER A 65 3.30 31.38 -13.82
CA SER A 65 3.37 31.42 -15.28
C SER A 65 2.19 30.75 -16.00
N ASP A 66 1.53 29.76 -15.37
CA ASP A 66 0.35 29.10 -15.91
C ASP A 66 -0.53 28.58 -14.74
N PRO A 67 -1.84 28.89 -14.69
CA PRO A 67 -2.75 28.36 -13.67
C PRO A 67 -2.78 26.83 -13.58
N ARG A 68 -2.52 26.11 -14.68
CA ARG A 68 -2.45 24.64 -14.70
C ARG A 68 -1.25 24.10 -13.94
N ARG A 69 -0.14 24.83 -13.88
CA ARG A 69 1.04 24.47 -13.07
C ARG A 69 0.76 24.55 -11.57
N ALA A 70 0.06 25.60 -11.15
CA ALA A 70 -0.41 25.75 -9.78
C ALA A 70 -1.38 24.63 -9.40
N ALA A 71 -2.33 24.28 -10.27
CA ALA A 71 -3.26 23.17 -10.06
C ALA A 71 -2.54 21.82 -9.97
N ALA A 72 -1.63 21.53 -10.91
CA ALA A 72 -0.82 20.31 -10.88
C ALA A 72 -0.02 20.21 -9.57
N PHE A 73 0.60 21.29 -9.12
CA PHE A 73 1.32 21.32 -7.85
C PHE A 73 0.43 21.12 -6.62
N ALA A 74 -0.79 21.65 -6.63
CA ALA A 74 -1.76 21.41 -5.57
C ALA A 74 -2.18 19.93 -5.52
N GLU A 75 -2.36 19.27 -6.67
CA GLU A 75 -2.60 17.82 -6.73
C GLU A 75 -1.43 17.03 -6.12
N VAL A 76 -0.19 17.39 -6.46
CA VAL A 76 1.03 16.79 -5.87
C VAL A 76 1.03 16.97 -4.35
N ALA A 77 0.83 18.20 -3.86
CA ALA A 77 0.84 18.50 -2.43
C ALA A 77 -0.26 17.77 -1.64
N ALA A 78 -1.48 17.71 -2.18
CA ALA A 78 -2.61 17.04 -1.56
C ALA A 78 -2.36 15.53 -1.41
N MET A 79 -1.76 14.91 -2.43
CA MET A 79 -1.43 13.50 -2.40
C MET A 79 -0.41 13.16 -1.32
N TRP A 80 0.49 14.07 -0.93
CA TRP A 80 1.42 13.84 0.18
C TRP A 80 0.82 14.03 1.58
N GLY A 81 -0.41 14.56 1.70
CA GLY A 81 -1.06 14.77 2.99
C GLY A 81 -0.52 15.96 3.78
N GLU A 82 0.07 16.95 3.11
CA GLU A 82 0.67 18.15 3.71
C GLU A 82 -0.21 19.41 3.45
N PRO A 83 -1.35 19.59 4.14
CA PRO A 83 -2.21 20.75 3.95
C PRO A 83 -1.54 22.08 4.39
N GLU A 84 -0.53 22.03 5.26
CA GLU A 84 0.30 23.18 5.61
C GLU A 84 1.11 23.70 4.41
N PHE A 85 1.45 22.84 3.45
CA PHE A 85 2.16 23.21 2.25
C PHE A 85 1.26 23.93 1.23
N LEU A 86 -0.01 23.54 1.13
CA LEU A 86 -1.04 24.28 0.38
C LEU A 86 -1.21 25.69 0.97
N LYS A 87 -1.30 25.81 2.30
CA LYS A 87 -1.29 27.12 2.98
C LYS A 87 0.01 27.89 2.73
N ALA A 88 1.16 27.23 2.70
CA ALA A 88 2.44 27.90 2.41
C ALA A 88 2.50 28.42 0.96
N ALA A 89 1.95 27.68 -0.01
CA ALA A 89 1.83 28.10 -1.41
C ALA A 89 0.83 29.25 -1.58
N GLU A 90 -0.33 29.18 -0.93
CA GLU A 90 -1.32 30.26 -0.88
C GLU A 90 -0.76 31.52 -0.20
N ASN A 91 -0.02 31.38 0.90
CA ASN A 91 0.63 32.50 1.59
C ASN A 91 1.78 33.11 0.76
N VAL A 92 2.40 32.33 -0.13
CA VAL A 92 3.40 32.82 -1.09
C VAL A 92 2.76 33.61 -2.23
N ALA A 93 1.53 33.24 -2.62
CA ALA A 93 0.72 33.94 -3.62
C ALA A 93 -0.08 35.14 -3.05
N GLY A 94 -0.39 35.14 -1.76
CA GLY A 94 -1.30 36.11 -1.12
C GLY A 94 -0.66 37.19 -0.23
N ALA A 95 0.66 37.21 -0.04
CA ALA A 95 1.28 38.11 0.94
C ALA A 95 1.52 39.55 0.41
N THR A 96 0.46 40.34 0.28
CA THR A 96 0.51 41.78 0.58
C THR A 96 0.37 41.96 2.09
N ARG A 97 1.50 42.30 2.72
CA ARG A 97 1.66 42.50 4.17
C ARG A 97 0.82 43.67 4.69
N PRO A 98 0.32 43.58 5.93
CA PRO A 98 0.72 44.61 6.90
C PRO A 98 1.22 44.04 8.22
N ALA A 99 2.02 44.87 8.89
CA ALA A 99 2.70 44.61 10.14
C ALA A 99 1.82 44.90 11.36
N ASN A 100 2.25 44.33 12.50
CA ASN A 100 1.89 44.61 13.89
C ASN A 100 0.66 43.91 14.49
N ALA A 101 0.93 42.96 15.39
CA ALA A 101 0.28 42.90 16.70
C ALA A 101 1.15 42.13 17.71
N THR A 102 1.26 42.69 18.91
CA THR A 102 2.21 42.38 19.97
C THR A 102 1.69 41.36 21.01
N ARG A 103 2.60 40.48 21.46
CA ARG A 103 2.91 40.09 22.86
C ARG A 103 1.75 39.81 23.87
N LYS A 104 1.55 38.52 24.23
CA LYS A 104 1.51 37.92 25.60
C LYS A 104 0.57 36.69 25.64
N ARG A 105 1.09 35.51 26.04
CA ARG A 105 0.79 34.82 27.32
C ARG A 105 1.52 33.47 27.40
N ARG A 106 2.71 33.48 28.00
CA ARG A 106 3.38 32.27 28.52
C ARG A 106 2.74 31.91 29.87
N ARG A 107 1.64 31.18 29.85
CA ARG A 107 1.13 30.38 31.00
C ARG A 107 -0.04 29.57 30.44
N ASN A 108 0.21 28.31 30.09
CA ASN A 108 -0.77 27.24 29.78
C ASN A 108 -0.10 25.99 29.13
N VAL A 109 1.22 25.99 28.92
CA VAL A 109 1.94 24.87 28.27
C VAL A 109 1.84 23.54 29.06
N THR A 110 1.65 23.58 30.37
CA THR A 110 1.57 22.36 31.21
C THR A 110 0.22 21.64 31.17
N VAL A 111 -0.90 22.29 30.81
CA VAL A 111 -2.21 21.61 30.68
C VAL A 111 -2.41 21.04 29.27
N ALA A 112 -1.83 21.70 28.26
CA ALA A 112 -1.90 21.22 26.87
C ALA A 112 -1.08 19.94 26.65
N ALA A 113 0.08 19.79 27.29
CA ALA A 113 0.93 18.61 27.14
C ALA A 113 0.26 17.32 27.64
N THR A 114 -0.46 17.37 28.76
CA THR A 114 -1.18 16.21 29.32
C THR A 114 -2.38 15.82 28.48
N ALA A 115 -3.11 16.81 27.94
CA ALA A 115 -4.22 16.55 27.03
C ALA A 115 -3.75 15.92 25.71
N ILE A 116 -2.60 16.34 25.17
CA ILE A 116 -2.00 15.74 23.98
C ILE A 116 -1.51 14.31 24.25
N PHE A 117 -0.88 14.04 25.39
CA PHE A 117 -0.47 12.68 25.77
C PHE A 117 -1.67 11.75 26.02
N LEU A 118 -2.75 12.25 26.64
CA LEU A 118 -3.98 11.48 26.84
C LEU A 118 -4.73 11.25 25.52
N LEU A 119 -4.74 12.23 24.62
CA LEU A 119 -5.34 12.09 23.29
C LEU A 119 -4.53 11.12 22.42
N TRP A 120 -3.19 11.21 22.47
CA TRP A 120 -2.28 10.29 21.79
C TRP A 120 -2.38 8.86 22.37
N GLY A 121 -2.43 8.72 23.70
CA GLY A 121 -2.66 7.44 24.36
C GLY A 121 -4.04 6.85 24.05
N ALA A 122 -5.07 7.68 23.87
CA ALA A 122 -6.41 7.22 23.49
C ALA A 122 -6.48 6.80 22.00
N THR A 123 -5.74 7.46 21.10
CA THR A 123 -5.68 7.07 19.68
C THR A 123 -4.81 5.85 19.41
N HIS A 124 -3.89 5.52 20.31
CA HIS A 124 -3.00 4.34 20.22
C HIS A 124 -3.28 3.26 21.26
N ALA A 125 -4.43 3.31 21.94
CA ALA A 125 -4.79 2.35 22.99
C ALA A 125 -4.90 0.91 22.47
N SER A 126 -5.31 0.73 21.21
CA SER A 126 -5.32 -0.56 20.51
C SER A 126 -3.91 -1.14 20.36
N ASP A 127 -2.97 -0.31 19.93
CA ASP A 127 -1.58 -0.70 19.66
C ASP A 127 -0.88 -1.08 20.97
N ILE A 128 -1.13 -0.32 22.04
CA ILE A 128 -0.60 -0.60 23.39
C ILE A 128 -1.18 -1.91 23.94
N MET A 129 -2.47 -2.18 23.73
CA MET A 129 -3.10 -3.44 24.17
C MET A 129 -2.58 -4.64 23.40
N LEU A 130 -2.29 -4.48 22.10
CA LEU A 130 -1.66 -5.51 21.27
C LEU A 130 -0.25 -5.82 21.79
N TRP A 131 0.57 -4.79 22.03
CA TRP A 131 1.93 -4.95 22.58
C TRP A 131 1.94 -5.60 23.96
N ALA A 132 0.91 -5.35 24.78
CA ALA A 132 0.79 -5.96 26.10
C ALA A 132 0.40 -7.46 26.05
N ARG A 133 -0.16 -7.93 24.93
CA ARG A 133 -0.63 -9.32 24.76
C ARG A 133 0.30 -10.16 23.90
N ALA A 134 1.04 -9.56 22.98
CA ALA A 134 1.93 -10.27 22.07
C ALA A 134 3.24 -10.67 22.76
N ASP A 135 3.60 -11.95 22.64
CA ASP A 135 4.92 -12.45 23.06
C ASP A 135 5.97 -12.23 21.97
N TYR A 136 5.54 -12.23 20.70
CA TYR A 136 6.40 -11.99 19.54
C TYR A 136 5.76 -10.99 18.60
N MET A 137 6.60 -10.09 18.08
CA MET A 137 6.20 -9.07 17.11
C MET A 137 7.31 -8.83 16.08
N THR A 138 6.91 -8.34 14.91
CA THR A 138 7.78 -7.86 13.83
C THR A 138 7.32 -6.47 13.40
N ALA A 139 8.27 -5.57 13.12
CA ALA A 139 7.98 -4.29 12.50
C ALA A 139 7.65 -4.43 11.00
N THR A 140 7.20 -3.35 10.36
CA THR A 140 7.07 -3.31 8.90
C THR A 140 8.43 -3.55 8.24
N GLY A 141 8.49 -4.53 7.32
CA GLY A 141 9.70 -4.95 6.62
C GLY A 141 10.59 -5.92 7.41
N GLU A 142 10.21 -6.29 8.63
CA GLU A 142 10.91 -7.29 9.44
C GLU A 142 10.29 -8.67 9.25
N GLN A 143 11.12 -9.70 9.16
CA GLN A 143 10.70 -11.09 9.24
C GLN A 143 11.47 -11.79 10.36
N ARG A 144 10.79 -12.64 11.13
CA ARG A 144 11.40 -13.30 12.28
C ARG A 144 11.05 -14.78 12.36
N THR A 145 12.07 -15.61 12.48
CA THR A 145 11.92 -17.05 12.73
C THR A 145 12.08 -17.35 14.22
N VAL A 146 11.13 -18.10 14.78
CA VAL A 146 11.05 -18.48 16.20
C VAL A 146 10.94 -20.00 16.31
N SER A 147 11.78 -20.60 17.14
CA SER A 147 11.63 -22.00 17.55
C SER A 147 10.74 -22.08 18.78
N LEU A 148 9.68 -22.88 18.71
CA LEU A 148 8.73 -23.07 19.79
C LEU A 148 9.17 -24.18 20.75
N PRO A 149 8.68 -24.19 22.01
CA PRO A 149 9.11 -25.15 23.04
C PRO A 149 8.85 -26.63 22.69
N ASP A 150 7.91 -26.91 21.78
CA ASP A 150 7.56 -28.25 21.31
C ASP A 150 8.42 -28.72 20.12
N GLY A 151 9.40 -27.92 19.68
CA GLY A 151 10.23 -28.19 18.51
C GLY A 151 9.60 -27.72 17.18
N SER A 152 8.39 -27.14 17.21
CA SER A 152 7.80 -26.49 16.05
C SER A 152 8.55 -25.21 15.69
N ARG A 153 8.42 -24.76 14.44
CA ARG A 153 8.99 -23.50 13.96
C ARG A 153 7.87 -22.57 13.51
N MET A 154 7.97 -21.30 13.89
CA MET A 154 7.07 -20.23 13.49
C MET A 154 7.87 -19.17 12.74
N ILE A 155 7.36 -18.68 11.63
CA ILE A 155 7.95 -17.57 10.87
C ILE A 155 6.91 -16.45 10.85
N LEU A 156 7.21 -15.34 11.51
CA LEU A 156 6.40 -14.12 11.47
C LEU A 156 6.80 -13.31 10.26
N ASN A 157 5.82 -12.86 9.49
CA ASN A 157 6.03 -11.95 8.37
C ASN A 157 6.14 -10.49 8.84
N THR A 158 6.21 -9.54 7.90
CA THR A 158 6.10 -8.09 8.16
C THR A 158 4.89 -7.75 9.03
N ALA A 159 5.03 -6.78 9.94
CA ALA A 159 3.94 -6.23 10.75
C ALA A 159 3.01 -7.29 11.36
N SER A 160 3.60 -8.27 12.07
CA SER A 160 2.88 -9.40 12.63
C SER A 160 3.02 -9.46 14.14
N ALA A 161 1.99 -9.97 14.82
CA ALA A 161 1.94 -10.07 16.27
C ALA A 161 1.31 -11.39 16.71
N VAL A 162 1.95 -12.07 17.66
CA VAL A 162 1.55 -13.40 18.13
C VAL A 162 1.64 -13.51 19.64
N ALA A 163 0.65 -14.15 20.26
CA ALA A 163 0.70 -14.61 21.65
C ALA A 163 0.73 -16.14 21.71
N ILE A 164 1.54 -16.70 22.61
CA ILE A 164 1.70 -18.13 22.79
C ILE A 164 1.16 -18.58 24.15
N ASN A 165 0.42 -19.68 24.17
CA ASN A 165 -0.08 -20.30 25.39
C ASN A 165 0.17 -21.81 25.34
N PHE A 166 1.31 -22.22 25.86
CA PHE A 166 1.73 -23.61 25.92
C PHE A 166 1.54 -24.13 27.35
N THR A 167 0.74 -25.17 27.47
CA THR A 167 0.51 -25.89 28.72
C THR A 167 0.93 -27.35 28.54
N ASP A 168 0.89 -28.13 29.62
CA ASP A 168 1.18 -29.57 29.54
C ASP A 168 0.19 -30.31 28.63
N SER A 169 -1.03 -29.79 28.45
CA SER A 169 -2.11 -30.39 27.66
C SER A 169 -2.44 -29.70 26.34
N SER A 170 -2.00 -28.45 26.12
CA SER A 170 -2.36 -27.66 24.94
C SER A 170 -1.18 -26.88 24.38
N ARG A 171 -1.10 -26.79 23.05
CA ARG A 171 -0.13 -25.97 22.34
C ARG A 171 -0.91 -24.93 21.54
N THR A 172 -1.22 -23.79 22.13
CA THR A 172 -2.08 -22.77 21.50
C THR A 172 -1.26 -21.55 21.11
N VAL A 173 -1.51 -21.04 19.91
CA VAL A 173 -0.96 -19.79 19.40
C VAL A 173 -2.11 -18.90 18.93
N HIS A 174 -2.10 -17.65 19.33
CA HIS A 174 -3.04 -16.64 18.85
C HIS A 174 -2.31 -15.71 17.89
N VAL A 175 -2.71 -15.71 16.62
CA VAL A 175 -2.28 -14.69 15.66
C VAL A 175 -3.15 -13.47 15.91
N LEU A 176 -2.53 -12.37 16.32
CA LEU A 176 -3.23 -11.14 16.69
C LEU A 176 -3.23 -10.13 15.53
N GLU A 177 -2.17 -10.15 14.72
CA GLU A 177 -2.02 -9.30 13.54
C GLU A 177 -1.05 -9.95 12.53
N GLY A 178 -1.25 -9.64 11.25
CA GLY A 178 -0.30 -9.95 10.18
C GLY A 178 -0.38 -11.40 9.70
N GLN A 179 0.78 -11.95 9.32
CA GLN A 179 0.90 -13.25 8.67
C GLN A 179 1.95 -14.11 9.35
N VAL A 180 1.60 -15.39 9.56
CA VAL A 180 2.46 -16.31 10.28
C VAL A 180 2.41 -17.70 9.63
N PHE A 181 3.59 -18.21 9.31
CA PHE A 181 3.77 -19.58 8.86
C PHE A 181 4.18 -20.48 10.01
N PHE A 182 3.58 -21.65 10.09
CA PHE A 182 3.84 -22.68 11.09
C PHE A 182 4.36 -23.95 10.43
N ASP A 183 5.47 -24.48 10.92
CA ASP A 183 5.98 -25.82 10.63
C ASP A 183 5.95 -26.62 11.93
N VAL A 184 4.85 -27.34 12.14
CA VAL A 184 4.47 -27.94 13.41
C VAL A 184 5.07 -29.34 13.56
N ALA A 185 5.81 -29.54 14.65
CA ALA A 185 6.34 -30.83 15.03
C ALA A 185 5.22 -31.83 15.33
N ARG A 186 5.39 -33.06 14.85
CA ARG A 186 4.36 -34.09 14.97
C ARG A 186 4.19 -34.55 16.42
N ASP A 187 3.00 -34.35 16.98
CA ASP A 187 2.59 -34.83 18.31
C ASP A 187 1.06 -35.04 18.27
N THR A 188 0.65 -36.31 18.32
CA THR A 188 -0.77 -36.71 18.28
C THR A 188 -1.42 -36.72 19.65
N ALA A 189 -0.64 -36.64 20.73
CA ALA A 189 -1.16 -36.64 22.10
C ALA A 189 -1.65 -35.25 22.51
N ARG A 190 -1.03 -34.19 21.97
CA ARG A 190 -1.40 -32.80 22.27
C ARG A 190 -1.61 -32.04 20.96
N PRO A 191 -2.84 -31.69 20.55
CA PRO A 191 -3.04 -30.92 19.33
C PRO A 191 -2.36 -29.55 19.42
N PHE A 192 -1.86 -29.07 18.29
CA PHE A 192 -1.41 -27.70 18.10
C PHE A 192 -2.57 -26.89 17.52
N VAL A 193 -2.93 -25.81 18.20
CA VAL A 193 -4.08 -24.99 17.86
C VAL A 193 -3.62 -23.58 17.54
N VAL A 194 -4.04 -23.06 16.39
CA VAL A 194 -3.83 -21.66 16.02
C VAL A 194 -5.19 -20.98 15.92
N ASP A 195 -5.38 -19.92 16.68
CA ASP A 195 -6.55 -19.06 16.60
C ASP A 195 -6.17 -17.75 15.88
N GLY A 196 -6.93 -17.39 14.86
CA GLY A 196 -6.92 -16.05 14.26
C GLY A 196 -8.05 -15.18 14.82
N ASN A 197 -8.50 -14.19 14.06
CA ASN A 197 -9.65 -13.36 14.46
C ASN A 197 -10.98 -14.12 14.33
N TYR A 198 -11.09 -14.97 13.30
CA TYR A 198 -12.32 -15.69 12.94
C TYR A 198 -12.13 -17.19 12.81
N SER A 199 -10.90 -17.66 12.62
CA SER A 199 -10.55 -19.05 12.37
C SER A 199 -9.90 -19.73 13.58
N ARG A 200 -10.15 -21.03 13.69
CA ARG A 200 -9.42 -21.96 14.55
C ARG A 200 -8.90 -23.10 13.70
N VAL A 201 -7.59 -23.28 13.74
CA VAL A 201 -6.84 -24.31 13.04
C VAL A 201 -6.34 -25.32 14.07
N SER A 202 -6.65 -26.61 13.90
CA SER A 202 -6.17 -27.67 14.79
C SER A 202 -5.41 -28.74 14.02
N VAL A 203 -4.18 -29.02 14.45
CA VAL A 203 -3.25 -29.91 13.73
C VAL A 203 -2.45 -30.78 14.68
N THR A 204 -1.90 -31.87 14.16
CA THR A 204 -1.01 -32.78 14.91
C THR A 204 0.38 -32.90 14.30
N GLY A 205 0.67 -32.18 13.21
CA GLY A 205 1.96 -32.19 12.50
C GLY A 205 1.77 -31.79 11.03
N THR A 206 1.91 -30.50 10.75
CA THR A 206 1.58 -29.89 9.44
C THR A 206 2.44 -28.66 9.19
N ALA A 207 2.46 -28.21 7.94
CA ALA A 207 2.99 -26.89 7.61
C ALA A 207 1.93 -26.06 6.90
N PHE A 208 1.60 -24.90 7.45
CA PHE A 208 0.50 -24.05 6.98
C PHE A 208 0.76 -22.59 7.32
N ASP A 209 0.03 -21.72 6.66
CA ASP A 209 0.06 -20.27 6.83
C ASP A 209 -1.28 -19.76 7.35
N VAL A 210 -1.23 -18.73 8.19
CA VAL A 210 -2.39 -17.96 8.65
C VAL A 210 -2.10 -16.48 8.42
N HIS A 211 -2.92 -15.83 7.60
CA HIS A 211 -2.82 -14.41 7.28
C HIS A 211 -4.11 -13.69 7.65
N LEU A 212 -4.01 -12.70 8.54
CA LEU A 212 -5.12 -11.84 8.91
C LEU A 212 -5.13 -10.64 7.97
N GLU A 213 -6.12 -10.57 7.08
CA GLU A 213 -6.23 -9.54 6.05
C GLU A 213 -7.62 -8.89 6.07
N GLY A 214 -7.68 -7.66 6.58
CA GLY A 214 -8.95 -6.97 6.78
C GLY A 214 -9.87 -7.74 7.75
N ASP A 215 -11.08 -8.05 7.29
CA ASP A 215 -12.07 -8.81 8.05
C ASP A 215 -12.06 -10.33 7.73
N LEU A 216 -10.93 -10.85 7.24
CA LEU A 216 -10.78 -12.25 6.88
C LEU A 216 -9.50 -12.85 7.47
N ASP A 217 -9.59 -14.12 7.85
CA ASP A 217 -8.45 -14.98 8.10
C ASP A 217 -8.26 -15.88 6.88
N ASP A 218 -7.14 -15.76 6.16
CA ASP A 218 -6.75 -16.69 5.12
C ASP A 218 -5.88 -17.80 5.71
N VAL A 219 -6.30 -19.06 5.55
CA VAL A 219 -5.55 -20.23 6.00
C VAL A 219 -5.14 -21.05 4.79
N ALA A 220 -3.84 -21.27 4.61
CA ALA A 220 -3.28 -21.98 3.45
C ALA A 220 -2.41 -23.17 3.87
N LEU A 221 -2.59 -24.33 3.23
CA LEU A 221 -1.91 -25.57 3.61
C LEU A 221 -0.76 -25.93 2.66
N ALA A 222 0.46 -26.03 3.20
CA ALA A 222 1.64 -26.46 2.46
C ALA A 222 1.86 -27.98 2.52
N ARG A 223 1.65 -28.59 3.69
CA ARG A 223 1.88 -30.03 3.92
C ARG A 223 1.04 -30.57 5.08
N GLY A 224 0.57 -31.81 4.92
CA GLY A 224 -0.16 -32.54 5.93
C GLY A 224 -1.67 -32.39 5.73
N GLN A 225 -2.42 -32.31 6.82
CA GLN A 225 -3.87 -32.13 6.80
C GLN A 225 -4.28 -31.20 7.94
N VAL A 226 -5.12 -30.23 7.63
CA VAL A 226 -5.55 -29.21 8.58
C VAL A 226 -7.06 -29.20 8.66
N ALA A 227 -7.60 -29.26 9.88
CA ALA A 227 -8.99 -28.93 10.14
C ALA A 227 -9.09 -27.44 10.48
N VAL A 228 -9.86 -26.69 9.68
CA VAL A 228 -10.16 -25.28 9.88
C VAL A 228 -11.62 -25.15 10.29
N SER A 229 -11.88 -24.40 11.35
CA SER A 229 -13.23 -24.14 11.85
C SER A 229 -13.42 -22.67 12.15
N ARG A 230 -14.66 -22.20 12.09
CA ARG A 230 -15.00 -20.82 12.47
C ARG A 230 -15.13 -20.70 13.98
N LEU A 231 -14.44 -19.73 14.59
CA LEU A 231 -14.44 -19.52 16.05
C LEU A 231 -15.84 -19.28 16.61
N ALA A 232 -16.65 -18.49 15.91
CA ALA A 232 -18.02 -18.16 16.32
C ALA A 232 -19.01 -19.33 16.15
N GLN A 233 -18.70 -20.29 15.27
CA GLN A 233 -19.57 -21.43 14.97
C GLN A 233 -18.73 -22.64 14.55
N PRO A 234 -18.25 -23.46 15.50
CA PRO A 234 -17.35 -24.58 15.20
C PRO A 234 -17.92 -25.66 14.28
N SER A 235 -19.25 -25.71 14.09
CA SER A 235 -19.89 -26.58 13.11
C SER A 235 -19.63 -26.16 11.66
N ASP A 236 -19.29 -24.89 11.42
CA ASP A 236 -18.81 -24.37 10.14
C ASP A 236 -17.31 -24.65 10.03
N HIS A 237 -16.96 -25.77 9.40
CA HIS A 237 -15.61 -26.30 9.35
C HIS A 237 -15.32 -26.99 8.01
N THR A 238 -14.04 -27.04 7.65
CA THR A 238 -13.54 -27.72 6.45
C THR A 238 -12.16 -28.30 6.73
N ASP A 239 -11.84 -29.38 6.02
CA ASP A 239 -10.50 -29.93 6.01
C ASP A 239 -9.78 -29.45 4.76
N LEU A 240 -8.55 -28.97 4.92
CA LEU A 240 -7.68 -28.63 3.81
C LEU A 240 -6.72 -29.79 3.51
N THR A 241 -6.42 -29.94 2.22
CA THR A 241 -5.31 -30.73 1.70
C THR A 241 -4.20 -29.82 1.14
N PRO A 242 -2.97 -30.33 0.95
CA PRO A 242 -1.86 -29.51 0.48
C PRO A 242 -2.16 -28.83 -0.86
N GLY A 243 -1.89 -27.53 -0.94
CA GLY A 243 -2.23 -26.72 -2.12
C GLY A 243 -3.62 -26.11 -2.09
N GLU A 244 -4.30 -26.17 -0.95
CA GLU A 244 -5.60 -25.52 -0.73
C GLU A 244 -5.51 -24.41 0.31
N ALA A 245 -6.42 -23.45 0.19
CA ALA A 245 -6.63 -22.38 1.14
C ALA A 245 -8.12 -22.11 1.37
N VAL A 246 -8.45 -21.45 2.47
CA VAL A 246 -9.80 -21.00 2.79
C VAL A 246 -9.77 -19.65 3.49
N ASN A 247 -10.71 -18.78 3.13
CA ASN A 247 -10.95 -17.51 3.81
C ASN A 247 -12.07 -17.69 4.84
N VAL A 248 -11.83 -17.26 6.08
CA VAL A 248 -12.77 -17.34 7.19
C VAL A 248 -13.12 -15.94 7.65
N GLY A 249 -14.40 -15.57 7.59
CA GLY A 249 -14.87 -14.24 8.00
C GLY A 249 -15.82 -14.26 9.20
N PRO A 250 -16.29 -13.08 9.62
CA PRO A 250 -17.19 -12.92 10.77
C PRO A 250 -18.55 -13.59 10.58
N ALA A 251 -19.02 -13.72 9.34
CA ALA A 251 -20.34 -14.26 9.02
C ALA A 251 -20.30 -15.73 8.57
N ALA A 252 -19.33 -16.09 7.74
CA ALA A 252 -19.23 -17.42 7.13
C ALA A 252 -17.79 -17.74 6.72
N MET A 253 -17.51 -19.02 6.56
CA MET A 253 -16.34 -19.51 5.86
C MET A 253 -16.61 -19.56 4.34
N ALA A 254 -15.63 -19.14 3.54
CA ALA A 254 -15.69 -19.24 2.09
C ALA A 254 -15.48 -20.68 1.60
N SER A 255 -15.73 -20.93 0.32
CA SER A 255 -15.35 -22.19 -0.31
C SER A 255 -13.83 -22.35 -0.38
N VAL A 256 -13.37 -23.58 -0.19
CA VAL A 256 -11.95 -23.94 -0.37
C VAL A 256 -11.51 -23.62 -1.81
N ARG A 257 -10.32 -23.03 -1.94
CA ARG A 257 -9.70 -22.64 -3.20
C ARG A 257 -8.32 -23.27 -3.36
N ALA A 258 -7.97 -23.64 -4.59
CA ALA A 258 -6.60 -24.05 -4.91
C ALA A 258 -5.66 -22.85 -4.89
N ILE A 259 -4.40 -23.09 -4.51
CA ILE A 259 -3.33 -22.10 -4.48
C ILE A 259 -2.11 -22.60 -5.23
N ASP A 260 -1.36 -21.66 -5.81
CA ASP A 260 0.01 -21.94 -6.20
C ASP A 260 0.89 -21.91 -4.95
N THR A 261 1.28 -23.09 -4.48
CA THR A 261 2.14 -23.24 -3.29
C THR A 261 3.49 -22.55 -3.43
N ALA A 262 4.05 -22.47 -4.65
CA ALA A 262 5.38 -21.91 -4.85
C ALA A 262 5.38 -20.40 -4.61
N SER A 263 4.39 -19.68 -5.12
CA SER A 263 4.21 -18.25 -4.85
C SER A 263 3.70 -17.98 -3.44
N THR A 264 2.72 -18.75 -2.96
CA THR A 264 2.06 -18.52 -1.65
C THR A 264 3.05 -18.62 -0.48
N PHE A 265 3.97 -19.59 -0.50
CA PHE A 265 4.92 -19.80 0.60
C PHE A 265 6.31 -19.18 0.35
N ALA A 266 6.54 -18.52 -0.79
CA ALA A 266 7.84 -17.93 -1.15
C ALA A 266 8.36 -16.94 -0.08
N TRP A 267 7.45 -16.21 0.57
CA TRP A 267 7.81 -15.20 1.56
C TRP A 267 8.53 -15.80 2.76
N THR A 268 8.29 -17.07 3.07
CA THR A 268 9.00 -17.81 4.14
C THR A 268 10.50 -17.94 3.86
N GLU A 269 10.92 -17.79 2.60
CA GLU A 269 12.31 -17.76 2.16
C GLU A 269 12.82 -16.34 1.86
N GLY A 270 12.14 -15.32 2.37
CA GLY A 270 12.51 -13.90 2.22
C GLY A 270 12.35 -13.37 0.80
N ARG A 271 11.43 -13.92 0.00
CA ARG A 271 11.15 -13.45 -1.36
C ARG A 271 9.66 -13.50 -1.71
N ILE A 272 9.22 -12.72 -2.68
CA ILE A 272 7.88 -12.86 -3.27
C ILE A 272 8.04 -13.13 -4.75
N THR A 273 7.24 -14.04 -5.28
CA THR A 273 7.28 -14.45 -6.68
C THR A 273 5.95 -14.15 -7.34
N PHE A 274 6.02 -13.58 -8.53
CA PHE A 274 4.87 -13.21 -9.35
C PHE A 274 5.02 -13.77 -10.74
N ASP A 275 3.90 -14.20 -11.32
CA ASP A 275 3.84 -14.62 -12.72
C ASP A 275 2.69 -13.92 -13.44
N GLN A 276 3.06 -13.12 -14.44
CA GLN A 276 2.16 -12.34 -15.30
C GLN A 276 1.09 -11.56 -14.55
N GLN A 277 1.41 -11.05 -13.36
CA GLN A 277 0.47 -10.29 -12.54
C GLN A 277 0.48 -8.80 -12.91
N PRO A 278 -0.65 -8.09 -12.77
CA PRO A 278 -0.67 -6.64 -12.95
C PRO A 278 0.27 -5.96 -11.96
N PHE A 279 1.09 -5.04 -12.46
CA PHE A 279 2.04 -4.25 -11.68
C PHE A 279 1.39 -3.64 -10.43
N GLY A 280 0.14 -3.18 -10.51
CA GLY A 280 -0.58 -2.63 -9.37
C GLY A 280 -0.72 -3.61 -8.21
N GLN A 281 -1.11 -4.84 -8.50
CA GLN A 281 -1.26 -5.89 -7.49
C GLN A 281 0.10 -6.28 -6.89
N VAL A 282 1.12 -6.37 -7.74
CA VAL A 282 2.49 -6.66 -7.30
C VAL A 282 3.04 -5.55 -6.40
N LEU A 283 2.80 -4.30 -6.78
CA LEU A 283 3.20 -3.15 -6.00
C LEU A 283 2.50 -3.11 -4.64
N GLU A 284 1.19 -3.33 -4.60
CA GLU A 284 0.42 -3.40 -3.35
C GLU A 284 0.99 -4.45 -2.40
N GLN A 285 1.35 -5.62 -2.93
CA GLN A 285 1.97 -6.67 -2.11
C GLN A 285 3.35 -6.28 -1.58
N LEU A 286 4.21 -5.64 -2.38
CA LEU A 286 5.54 -5.17 -1.94
C LEU A 286 5.44 -3.98 -0.97
N GLN A 287 4.44 -3.12 -1.13
CA GLN A 287 4.21 -1.98 -0.26
C GLN A 287 3.97 -2.40 1.19
N ARG A 288 3.41 -3.60 1.44
CA ARG A 288 3.24 -4.16 2.80
C ARG A 288 4.56 -4.33 3.56
N TYR A 289 5.68 -4.45 2.84
CA TYR A 289 7.02 -4.59 3.41
C TYR A 289 7.76 -3.26 3.45
N TYR A 290 7.26 -2.26 2.73
CA TYR A 290 7.89 -0.94 2.64
C TYR A 290 7.27 0.00 3.66
N GLY A 291 8.03 0.36 4.70
CA GLY A 291 7.59 1.33 5.72
C GLY A 291 7.47 2.78 5.22
N GLY A 292 7.69 3.03 3.93
CA GLY A 292 7.54 4.33 3.30
C GLY A 292 6.33 4.40 2.37
N ARG A 293 6.14 5.56 1.75
CA ARG A 293 5.04 5.78 0.80
C ARG A 293 5.49 5.47 -0.62
N VAL A 294 4.64 4.80 -1.40
CA VAL A 294 4.82 4.71 -2.86
C VAL A 294 3.70 5.45 -3.54
N VAL A 295 4.06 6.30 -4.51
CA VAL A 295 3.13 7.12 -5.27
C VAL A 295 3.26 6.73 -6.74
N VAL A 296 2.17 6.22 -7.31
CA VAL A 296 2.08 5.88 -8.74
C VAL A 296 1.32 6.99 -9.45
N TRP A 297 1.97 7.64 -10.41
CA TRP A 297 1.36 8.76 -11.14
C TRP A 297 0.80 8.39 -12.50
N ASN A 298 1.39 7.39 -13.12
CA ASN A 298 0.94 6.89 -14.39
C ASN A 298 0.06 5.66 -14.18
N SER A 299 -1.26 5.86 -14.26
CA SER A 299 -2.23 4.77 -14.12
C SER A 299 -2.09 3.70 -15.19
N ALA A 300 -1.48 4.01 -16.35
CA ALA A 300 -1.20 3.02 -17.38
C ALA A 300 -0.23 1.92 -16.90
N LEU A 301 0.62 2.22 -15.91
CA LEU A 301 1.53 1.23 -15.32
C LEU A 301 0.77 0.12 -14.59
N GLN A 302 -0.40 0.42 -14.01
CA GLN A 302 -1.14 -0.50 -13.13
C GLN A 302 -1.49 -1.83 -13.81
N GLY A 303 -1.75 -1.80 -15.12
CA GLY A 303 -2.12 -2.97 -15.92
C GLY A 303 -0.95 -3.72 -16.55
N THR A 304 0.29 -3.22 -16.42
CA THR A 304 1.46 -3.86 -17.03
C THR A 304 1.73 -5.20 -16.34
N ALA A 305 1.74 -6.28 -17.11
CA ALA A 305 2.05 -7.60 -16.57
C ALA A 305 3.55 -7.67 -16.20
N VAL A 306 3.82 -8.14 -15.00
CA VAL A 306 5.17 -8.32 -14.46
C VAL A 306 5.32 -9.75 -13.96
N SER A 307 6.50 -10.32 -14.21
CA SER A 307 6.93 -11.60 -13.64
C SER A 307 8.29 -11.40 -12.98
N GLY A 308 8.56 -12.15 -11.92
CA GLY A 308 9.86 -12.10 -11.26
C GLY A 308 9.80 -12.58 -9.81
N SER A 309 10.98 -12.74 -9.24
CA SER A 309 11.16 -13.03 -7.81
C SER A 309 11.93 -11.89 -7.17
N TYR A 310 11.34 -11.27 -6.15
CA TYR A 310 11.86 -10.08 -5.48
C TYR A 310 12.20 -10.41 -4.04
N LYS A 311 13.39 -10.02 -3.58
CA LYS A 311 13.78 -10.22 -2.18
C LYS A 311 13.09 -9.21 -1.27
N LEU A 312 12.79 -9.64 -0.05
CA LEU A 312 12.12 -8.84 0.98
C LEU A 312 13.09 -8.14 1.95
N ASP A 313 14.39 -8.41 1.84
CA ASP A 313 15.44 -7.78 2.66
C ASP A 313 15.67 -6.29 2.30
N ASP A 314 15.42 -5.91 1.05
CA ASP A 314 15.39 -4.52 0.58
C ASP A 314 14.12 -4.25 -0.25
N PRO A 315 12.98 -3.95 0.40
CA PRO A 315 11.72 -3.65 -0.28
C PRO A 315 11.82 -2.43 -1.21
N ALA A 316 12.67 -1.44 -0.87
CA ALA A 316 12.87 -0.26 -1.70
C ALA A 316 13.59 -0.61 -3.01
N LEU A 317 14.58 -1.50 -2.97
CA LEU A 317 15.21 -2.05 -4.17
C LEU A 317 14.20 -2.89 -4.98
N ALA A 318 13.42 -3.75 -4.34
CA ALA A 318 12.39 -4.55 -5.02
C ALA A 318 11.40 -3.67 -5.80
N ILE A 319 10.85 -2.62 -5.17
CA ILE A 319 9.92 -1.68 -5.82
C ILE A 319 10.60 -0.94 -6.98
N ARG A 320 11.87 -0.54 -6.83
CA ARG A 320 12.63 0.11 -7.91
C ARG A 320 12.83 -0.82 -9.10
N SER A 321 13.27 -2.06 -8.86
CA SER A 321 13.47 -3.05 -9.92
C SER A 321 12.17 -3.41 -10.63
N LEU A 322 11.06 -3.53 -9.87
CA LEU A 322 9.73 -3.73 -10.43
C LEU A 322 9.33 -2.59 -11.36
N ALA A 323 9.52 -1.34 -10.91
CA ALA A 323 9.18 -0.15 -11.68
C ALA A 323 10.03 -0.05 -12.96
N GLU A 324 11.33 -0.29 -12.87
CA GLU A 324 12.22 -0.31 -14.04
C GLU A 324 11.81 -1.40 -15.04
N ALA A 325 11.45 -2.59 -14.57
CA ALA A 325 10.96 -3.68 -15.41
C ALA A 325 9.63 -3.34 -16.12
N ALA A 326 8.77 -2.55 -15.47
CA ALA A 326 7.55 -2.02 -16.06
C ALA A 326 7.77 -0.79 -16.96
N GLY A 327 9.02 -0.35 -17.16
CA GLY A 327 9.37 0.82 -17.96
C GLY A 327 9.09 2.17 -17.29
N ALA A 328 8.84 2.18 -15.98
CA ALA A 328 8.57 3.39 -15.22
C ALA A 328 9.87 4.11 -14.83
N LYS A 329 9.82 5.44 -14.78
CA LYS A 329 10.88 6.27 -14.20
C LYS A 329 10.70 6.35 -12.69
N VAL A 330 11.76 6.04 -11.95
CA VAL A 330 11.73 6.06 -10.48
C VAL A 330 12.38 7.32 -9.94
N THR A 331 11.76 7.95 -8.94
CA THR A 331 12.36 9.02 -8.12
C THR A 331 12.24 8.65 -6.66
N THR A 332 13.37 8.65 -5.94
CA THR A 332 13.42 8.30 -4.51
C THR A 332 13.66 9.55 -3.69
N LEU A 333 12.83 9.73 -2.66
CA LEU A 333 12.95 10.72 -1.60
C LEU A 333 13.03 10.00 -0.24
N PRO A 334 13.49 10.66 0.83
CA PRO A 334 13.43 10.07 2.17
C PRO A 334 12.01 9.60 2.50
N GLY A 335 11.83 8.28 2.66
CA GLY A 335 10.56 7.65 2.97
C GLY A 335 9.54 7.60 1.82
N VAL A 336 9.85 8.06 0.60
CA VAL A 336 8.89 8.08 -0.51
C VAL A 336 9.50 7.65 -1.84
N ILE A 337 8.82 6.75 -2.56
CA ILE A 337 9.16 6.33 -3.92
C ILE A 337 8.07 6.83 -4.87
N ILE A 338 8.46 7.42 -5.99
CA ILE A 338 7.54 7.96 -6.99
C ILE A 338 7.80 7.28 -8.33
N LEU A 339 6.73 6.75 -8.92
CA LEU A 339 6.75 5.95 -10.14
C LEU A 339 5.97 6.69 -11.24
N ARG A 340 6.67 7.06 -12.32
CA ARG A 340 6.15 7.77 -13.49
C ARG A 340 6.19 6.91 -14.74
#